data_AF-A0A2Z4YG55-F1
#
_entry.id   AF-A0A2Z4YG55-F1
#
_cell.length_a   1.000
_cell.length_b   1.000
_cell.length_c   1.000
_cell.angle_alpha   90.00
_cell.angle_beta   90.00
_cell.angle_gamma   90.00
#
_symmetry.space_group_name_H-M   'P 1'
#
loop_
_entity.id
_entity.type
_entity.pdbx_description
1 polymer ?
#
loop_
_entity_poly.entity_id
_entity_poly.type
_entity_poly.pdbx_seq_one_letter_code
_entity_poly.pdbx_strand_id
1 'polypeptide(L)'
;MSTFEFLWQGILVAMQPMNLVYALVGVTLGTAVGVLPGIGPALTVALLLPVTYKLDPGGSLIMFAGIYYGGMYGGSTTSILLNTPGESASIVTALEGNKMARAGRGGPALATAAIGSFVAGLIATLGLAFIAPYIVKLALVFGPREYFALMVLAFVTVSSAFGDSALRGLTSLFIGFALAMVGIDQQTGQARLSFGIPDLLDGVEVTTLAVAMFAIGETLYIAAQGNRIAEKVEAVKGSLWMTAEDWSRSWKPWLRGTLIGFPIGAMPAGGAEIGTFLSYATEKRLAKNPEEFGHGAIEGVAGPEAANNASAAGTLVPLLTLGLPTTATAAIMLAGFQQYGLQPGPLLFATNPQLVWGLIASLLIANAMLLVLNLPMIGLWVRLLTIPKPWLYAGILLFATLGTIGANPSVFELGMLLTFGLLGYVMRLFGYPIAPTVVGLILGPLAEQQLRRALAISQGDVTTLVMSPIAAGLLIVAAAAFLIPLILRLRGRGQVLSQLAANED
;
A
#
# COMPACT_ATOMS: atom_id res chain seq x y z
N MET A 1 -12.74 25.71 -12.64
CA MET A 1 -12.67 24.61 -13.62
C MET A 1 -13.50 23.45 -13.11
N SER A 2 -14.27 22.84 -13.99
CA SER A 2 -15.02 21.62 -13.67
C SER A 2 -14.05 20.44 -13.49
N THR A 3 -14.43 19.42 -12.70
CA THR A 3 -13.63 18.18 -12.54
C THR A 3 -13.28 17.55 -13.88
N PHE A 4 -14.18 17.65 -14.86
CA PHE A 4 -13.98 17.14 -16.20
C PHE A 4 -12.87 17.88 -16.97
N GLU A 5 -12.82 19.22 -16.88
CA GLU A 5 -11.75 20.02 -17.49
C GLU A 5 -10.38 19.67 -16.93
N PHE A 6 -10.29 19.52 -15.60
CA PHE A 6 -9.04 19.13 -14.96
C PHE A 6 -8.61 17.71 -15.35
N LEU A 7 -9.55 16.77 -15.42
CA LEU A 7 -9.25 15.42 -15.87
C LEU A 7 -8.79 15.39 -17.34
N TRP A 8 -9.44 16.18 -18.21
CA TRP A 8 -9.04 16.31 -19.61
C TRP A 8 -7.61 16.85 -19.74
N GLN A 9 -7.28 17.91 -18.99
CA GLN A 9 -5.91 18.44 -18.94
C GLN A 9 -4.92 17.41 -18.39
N GLY A 10 -5.31 16.67 -17.36
CA GLY A 10 -4.53 15.56 -16.81
C GLY A 10 -4.23 14.50 -17.86
N ILE A 11 -5.21 14.13 -18.69
CA ILE A 11 -5.01 13.16 -19.79
C ILE A 11 -4.00 13.69 -20.81
N LEU A 12 -4.07 14.97 -21.17
CA LEU A 12 -3.08 15.57 -22.08
C LEU A 12 -1.65 15.52 -21.50
N VAL A 13 -1.50 15.75 -20.19
CA VAL A 13 -0.21 15.60 -19.49
C VAL A 13 0.22 14.14 -19.47
N ALA A 14 -0.68 13.21 -19.14
CA ALA A 14 -0.38 11.79 -19.05
C ALA A 14 -0.03 11.15 -20.41
N MET A 15 -0.59 11.69 -21.51
CA MET A 15 -0.29 11.26 -22.88
C MET A 15 1.04 11.81 -23.41
N GLN A 16 1.75 12.65 -22.65
CA GLN A 16 3.09 13.08 -23.05
C GLN A 16 4.01 11.83 -23.17
N PRO A 17 4.82 11.73 -24.24
CA PRO A 17 5.61 10.53 -24.51
C PRO A 17 6.46 10.07 -23.32
N MET A 18 7.08 11.00 -22.60
CA MET A 18 7.91 10.66 -21.44
C MET A 18 7.08 10.11 -20.27
N ASN A 19 5.89 10.66 -20.01
CA ASN A 19 4.99 10.16 -18.96
C ASN A 19 4.45 8.77 -19.29
N LEU A 20 4.22 8.47 -20.57
CA LEU A 20 3.87 7.11 -21.01
C LEU A 20 5.03 6.13 -20.79
N VAL A 21 6.29 6.56 -21.01
CA VAL A 21 7.47 5.74 -20.71
C VAL A 21 7.58 5.49 -19.21
N TYR A 22 7.43 6.52 -18.36
CA TYR A 22 7.46 6.34 -16.91
C TYR A 22 6.32 5.46 -16.40
N ALA A 23 5.11 5.63 -16.95
CA ALA A 23 3.98 4.75 -16.65
C ALA A 23 4.32 3.31 -17.04
N LEU A 24 4.81 3.08 -18.26
CA LEU A 24 5.19 1.77 -18.77
C LEU A 24 6.27 1.10 -17.91
N VAL A 25 7.33 1.83 -17.56
CA VAL A 25 8.40 1.34 -16.68
C VAL A 25 7.84 1.02 -15.31
N GLY A 26 7.02 1.91 -14.74
CA GLY A 26 6.38 1.72 -13.44
C GLY A 26 5.51 0.47 -13.40
N VAL A 27 4.60 0.31 -14.35
CA VAL A 27 3.71 -0.87 -14.40
C VAL A 27 4.49 -2.16 -14.68
N THR A 28 5.53 -2.11 -15.51
CA THR A 28 6.36 -3.28 -15.82
C THR A 28 7.16 -3.71 -14.59
N LEU A 29 7.83 -2.77 -13.91
CA LEU A 29 8.57 -3.05 -12.67
C LEU A 29 7.63 -3.49 -11.55
N GLY A 30 6.49 -2.82 -11.41
CA GLY A 30 5.45 -3.18 -10.45
C GLY A 30 4.98 -4.61 -10.63
N THR A 31 4.60 -4.99 -11.86
CA THR A 31 4.17 -6.36 -12.17
C THR A 31 5.30 -7.35 -12.02
N ALA A 32 6.50 -7.06 -12.53
CA ALA A 32 7.65 -7.95 -12.40
C ALA A 32 7.95 -8.27 -10.93
N VAL A 33 7.92 -7.26 -10.06
CA VAL A 33 8.17 -7.46 -8.64
C VAL A 33 6.97 -8.07 -7.91
N GLY A 34 5.74 -7.68 -8.23
CA GLY A 34 4.55 -8.27 -7.62
C GLY A 34 4.38 -9.76 -7.92
N VAL A 35 4.88 -10.23 -9.06
CA VAL A 35 4.92 -11.66 -9.39
C VAL A 35 5.93 -12.41 -8.50
N LEU A 36 6.90 -11.77 -7.89
CA LEU A 36 7.92 -12.46 -7.09
C LEU A 36 7.39 -12.73 -5.67
N PRO A 37 7.42 -14.00 -5.19
CA PRO A 37 6.95 -14.34 -3.85
C PRO A 37 7.75 -13.60 -2.77
N GLY A 38 7.03 -13.04 -1.79
CA GLY A 38 7.62 -12.33 -0.66
C GLY A 38 8.14 -10.94 -0.99
N ILE A 39 7.84 -10.40 -2.18
CA ILE A 39 8.22 -9.03 -2.54
C ILE A 39 6.99 -8.19 -2.88
N GLY A 40 6.71 -7.20 -2.03
CA GLY A 40 5.58 -6.28 -2.21
C GLY A 40 5.96 -4.96 -2.90
N PRO A 41 4.99 -4.22 -3.45
CA PRO A 41 5.19 -2.89 -4.03
C PRO A 41 5.85 -1.87 -3.10
N ALA A 42 5.65 -1.97 -1.77
CA ALA A 42 6.31 -1.07 -0.82
C ALA A 42 7.84 -1.15 -0.93
N LEU A 43 8.40 -2.36 -1.12
CA LEU A 43 9.82 -2.55 -1.39
C LEU A 43 10.23 -1.86 -2.69
N THR A 44 9.49 -2.12 -3.77
CA THR A 44 9.83 -1.63 -5.10
C THR A 44 9.86 -0.11 -5.15
N VAL A 45 8.85 0.54 -4.56
CA VAL A 45 8.82 2.01 -4.46
C VAL A 45 10.01 2.49 -3.64
N ALA A 46 10.31 1.83 -2.50
CA ALA A 46 11.44 2.23 -1.66
C ALA A 46 12.78 2.14 -2.39
N LEU A 47 13.02 1.06 -3.14
CA LEU A 47 14.24 0.87 -3.94
C LEU A 47 14.38 1.88 -5.08
N LEU A 48 13.27 2.43 -5.58
CA LEU A 48 13.32 3.44 -6.63
C LEU A 48 13.42 4.86 -6.12
N LEU A 49 13.04 5.18 -4.87
CA LEU A 49 13.16 6.54 -4.32
C LEU A 49 14.57 7.15 -4.54
N PRO A 50 15.69 6.41 -4.33
CA PRO A 50 17.01 6.96 -4.63
C PRO A 50 17.26 7.20 -6.12
N VAL A 51 16.72 6.35 -6.99
CA VAL A 51 16.90 6.44 -8.44
C VAL A 51 16.10 7.61 -9.02
N THR A 52 14.94 7.90 -8.44
CA THR A 52 14.05 8.96 -8.93
C THR A 52 14.53 10.37 -8.57
N TYR A 53 15.52 10.56 -7.70
CA TYR A 53 16.07 11.88 -7.36
C TYR A 53 16.43 12.73 -8.59
N LYS A 54 16.83 12.09 -9.69
CA LYS A 54 17.24 12.77 -10.94
C LYS A 54 16.11 12.95 -11.95
N LEU A 55 14.93 12.39 -11.67
CA LEU A 55 13.76 12.45 -12.53
C LEU A 55 12.85 13.61 -12.12
N ASP A 56 11.99 14.06 -13.04
CA ASP A 56 11.00 15.09 -12.72
C ASP A 56 9.95 14.55 -11.73
N PRO A 57 9.37 15.39 -10.85
CA PRO A 57 8.41 14.95 -9.85
C PRO A 57 7.17 14.28 -10.46
N GLY A 58 6.68 14.80 -11.60
CA GLY A 58 5.52 14.25 -12.29
C GLY A 58 5.76 12.81 -12.74
N GLY A 59 6.82 12.59 -13.53
CA GLY A 59 7.22 11.28 -14.01
C GLY A 59 7.49 10.27 -12.89
N SER A 60 8.14 10.70 -11.82
CA SER A 60 8.46 9.85 -10.67
C SER A 60 7.21 9.37 -9.93
N LEU A 61 6.26 10.26 -9.70
CA LEU A 61 4.98 9.92 -9.07
C LEU A 61 4.12 9.01 -9.96
N ILE A 62 4.13 9.25 -11.28
CA ILE A 62 3.48 8.36 -12.27
C ILE A 62 4.11 6.96 -12.20
N MET A 63 5.43 6.87 -12.11
CA MET A 63 6.14 5.60 -11.98
C MET A 63 5.79 4.88 -10.67
N PHE A 64 5.77 5.59 -9.52
CA PHE A 64 5.36 5.00 -8.23
C PHE A 64 3.92 4.49 -8.24
N ALA A 65 3.01 5.26 -8.84
CA ALA A 65 1.63 4.84 -9.07
C ALA A 65 1.54 3.59 -9.95
N GLY A 66 2.32 3.55 -11.04
CA GLY A 66 2.44 2.38 -11.90
C GLY A 66 2.96 1.14 -11.17
N ILE A 67 3.95 1.32 -10.29
CA ILE A 67 4.50 0.24 -9.45
C ILE A 67 3.46 -0.28 -8.48
N TYR A 68 2.70 0.62 -7.86
CA TYR A 68 1.67 0.24 -6.91
C TYR A 68 0.58 -0.60 -7.58
N TYR A 69 0.02 -0.14 -8.69
CA TYR A 69 -1.00 -0.91 -9.43
C TYR A 69 -0.40 -2.18 -10.03
N GLY A 70 0.79 -2.09 -10.63
CA GLY A 70 1.47 -3.25 -11.19
C GLY A 70 1.76 -4.33 -10.16
N GLY A 71 2.14 -3.94 -8.95
CA GLY A 71 2.36 -4.85 -7.82
C GLY A 71 1.09 -5.59 -7.42
N MET A 72 -0.07 -4.90 -7.37
CA MET A 72 -1.36 -5.53 -7.08
C MET A 72 -1.74 -6.55 -8.16
N TYR A 73 -1.55 -6.20 -9.44
CA TYR A 73 -1.77 -7.14 -10.56
C TYR A 73 -0.83 -8.35 -10.49
N GLY A 74 0.47 -8.11 -10.29
CA GLY A 74 1.48 -9.16 -10.22
C GLY A 74 1.23 -10.13 -9.06
N GLY A 75 0.83 -9.62 -7.89
CA GLY A 75 0.54 -10.41 -6.71
C GLY A 75 -0.56 -11.45 -6.92
N SER A 76 -1.55 -11.15 -7.77
CA SER A 76 -2.59 -12.11 -8.15
C SER A 76 -2.01 -13.32 -8.89
N THR A 77 -1.00 -13.14 -9.74
CA THR A 77 -0.37 -14.21 -10.52
C THR A 77 0.32 -15.22 -9.60
N THR A 78 1.08 -14.74 -8.63
CA THR A 78 1.76 -15.55 -7.61
C THR A 78 0.75 -16.27 -6.72
N SER A 79 -0.30 -15.56 -6.30
CA SER A 79 -1.37 -16.13 -5.47
C SER A 79 -2.09 -17.27 -6.18
N ILE A 80 -2.40 -17.10 -7.47
CA ILE A 80 -3.08 -18.10 -8.29
C ILE A 80 -2.15 -19.30 -8.59
N LEU A 81 -0.90 -19.08 -8.98
CA LEU A 81 -0.05 -20.18 -9.47
C LEU A 81 0.77 -20.88 -8.40
N LEU A 82 1.11 -20.19 -7.31
CA LEU A 82 2.00 -20.69 -6.26
C LEU A 82 1.36 -20.81 -4.89
N ASN A 83 0.15 -20.26 -4.70
CA ASN A 83 -0.47 -20.17 -3.38
C ASN A 83 0.43 -19.45 -2.35
N THR A 84 1.25 -18.52 -2.82
CA THR A 84 2.17 -17.72 -2.00
C THR A 84 1.87 -16.25 -2.24
N PRO A 85 0.86 -15.68 -1.55
CA PRO A 85 0.46 -14.31 -1.76
C PRO A 85 1.61 -13.36 -1.37
N GLY A 86 1.88 -12.38 -2.24
CA GLY A 86 2.89 -11.34 -1.97
C GLY A 86 2.37 -10.23 -1.06
N GLU A 87 1.05 -10.07 -0.95
CA GLU A 87 0.35 -9.04 -0.18
C GLU A 87 -0.84 -9.65 0.56
N SER A 88 -1.18 -9.12 1.74
CA SER A 88 -2.27 -9.63 2.58
C SER A 88 -3.62 -9.63 1.85
N ALA A 89 -3.86 -8.61 1.02
CA ALA A 89 -5.10 -8.49 0.26
C ALA A 89 -5.28 -9.61 -0.79
N SER A 90 -4.19 -10.21 -1.30
CA SER A 90 -4.24 -11.27 -2.31
C SER A 90 -4.40 -12.68 -1.72
N ILE A 91 -4.40 -12.84 -0.39
CA ILE A 91 -4.63 -14.14 0.28
C ILE A 91 -5.96 -14.76 -0.19
N VAL A 92 -7.01 -13.94 -0.26
CA VAL A 92 -8.34 -14.38 -0.66
C VAL A 92 -8.36 -14.89 -2.12
N THR A 93 -7.60 -14.24 -3.00
CA THR A 93 -7.41 -14.67 -4.39
C THR A 93 -6.76 -16.05 -4.47
N ALA A 94 -5.82 -16.37 -3.56
CA ALA A 94 -5.17 -17.67 -3.51
C ALA A 94 -6.14 -18.81 -3.15
N LEU A 95 -7.12 -18.56 -2.27
CA LEU A 95 -8.09 -19.56 -1.78
C LEU A 95 -8.85 -20.27 -2.90
N GLU A 96 -9.27 -19.52 -3.92
CA GLU A 96 -10.01 -20.05 -5.08
C GLU A 96 -9.12 -20.15 -6.32
N GLY A 97 -8.31 -19.13 -6.57
CA GLY A 97 -7.48 -19.03 -7.77
C GLY A 97 -6.48 -20.18 -7.88
N ASN A 98 -5.86 -20.58 -6.77
CA ASN A 98 -4.95 -21.71 -6.77
C ASN A 98 -5.64 -23.05 -7.03
N LYS A 99 -6.87 -23.22 -6.52
CA LYS A 99 -7.67 -24.41 -6.76
C LYS A 99 -8.12 -24.49 -8.22
N MET A 100 -8.51 -23.36 -8.83
CA MET A 100 -8.75 -23.26 -10.27
C MET A 100 -7.51 -23.62 -11.08
N ALA A 101 -6.33 -23.12 -10.69
CA ALA A 101 -5.07 -23.44 -11.37
C ALA A 101 -4.74 -24.93 -11.32
N ARG A 102 -4.85 -25.56 -10.14
CA ARG A 102 -4.67 -27.01 -9.94
C ARG A 102 -5.67 -27.85 -10.74
N ALA A 103 -6.89 -27.36 -10.92
CA ALA A 103 -7.92 -28.00 -11.75
C ALA A 103 -7.70 -27.80 -13.28
N GLY A 104 -6.56 -27.24 -13.70
CA GLY A 104 -6.27 -27.00 -15.12
C GLY A 104 -6.99 -25.78 -15.70
N ARG A 105 -7.53 -24.89 -14.85
CA ARG A 105 -8.20 -23.63 -15.21
C ARG A 105 -7.41 -22.41 -14.73
N GLY A 106 -6.08 -22.49 -14.76
CA GLY A 106 -5.20 -21.38 -14.38
C GLY A 106 -5.31 -20.17 -15.30
N GLY A 107 -5.47 -20.41 -16.61
CA GLY A 107 -5.69 -19.34 -17.60
C GLY A 107 -6.92 -18.48 -17.30
N PRO A 108 -8.12 -19.07 -17.18
CA PRO A 108 -9.33 -18.32 -16.80
C PRO A 108 -9.23 -17.62 -15.45
N ALA A 109 -8.54 -18.21 -14.46
CA ALA A 109 -8.32 -17.57 -13.16
C ALA A 109 -7.47 -16.30 -13.28
N LEU A 110 -6.35 -16.36 -14.03
CA LEU A 110 -5.50 -15.20 -14.31
C LEU A 110 -6.22 -14.15 -15.14
N ALA A 111 -7.01 -14.58 -16.14
CA ALA A 111 -7.76 -13.67 -16.99
C ALA A 111 -8.86 -12.93 -16.22
N THR A 112 -9.64 -13.62 -15.39
CA THR A 112 -10.68 -12.97 -14.58
C THR A 112 -10.10 -12.02 -13.54
N ALA A 113 -8.94 -12.37 -12.98
CA ALA A 113 -8.18 -11.50 -12.08
C ALA A 113 -7.75 -10.22 -12.83
N ALA A 114 -7.01 -10.33 -13.93
CA ALA A 114 -6.49 -9.17 -14.67
C ALA A 114 -7.61 -8.26 -15.23
N ILE A 115 -8.69 -8.84 -15.76
CA ILE A 115 -9.84 -8.06 -16.26
C ILE A 115 -10.61 -7.42 -15.10
N GLY A 116 -10.78 -8.14 -14.00
CA GLY A 116 -11.40 -7.63 -12.79
C GLY A 116 -10.64 -6.46 -12.19
N SER A 117 -9.31 -6.58 -12.09
CA SER A 117 -8.40 -5.51 -11.69
C SER A 117 -8.51 -4.29 -12.60
N PHE A 118 -8.66 -4.50 -13.91
CA PHE A 118 -8.83 -3.41 -14.87
C PHE A 118 -10.15 -2.68 -14.70
N VAL A 119 -11.27 -3.41 -14.65
CA VAL A 119 -12.60 -2.82 -14.47
C VAL A 119 -12.68 -2.07 -13.14
N ALA A 120 -12.18 -2.69 -12.06
CA ALA A 120 -12.14 -2.11 -10.74
C ALA A 120 -11.25 -0.88 -10.68
N GLY A 121 -10.01 -0.98 -11.17
CA GLY A 121 -9.05 0.12 -11.24
C GLY A 121 -9.59 1.30 -12.05
N LEU A 122 -10.31 1.05 -13.14
CA LEU A 122 -10.92 2.10 -13.97
C LEU A 122 -12.00 2.85 -13.19
N ILE A 123 -12.98 2.12 -12.65
CA ILE A 123 -14.10 2.71 -11.90
C ILE A 123 -13.59 3.41 -10.64
N ALA A 124 -12.64 2.81 -9.92
CA ALA A 124 -12.11 3.35 -8.68
C ALA A 124 -11.20 4.57 -8.91
N THR A 125 -10.44 4.62 -10.01
CA THR A 125 -9.66 5.81 -10.39
C THR A 125 -10.58 6.96 -10.82
N LEU A 126 -11.69 6.67 -11.51
CA LEU A 126 -12.73 7.67 -11.75
C LEU A 126 -13.36 8.12 -10.44
N GLY A 127 -13.67 7.19 -9.52
CA GLY A 127 -14.13 7.48 -8.18
C GLY A 127 -13.20 8.44 -7.44
N LEU A 128 -11.89 8.17 -7.45
CA LEU A 128 -10.85 9.06 -6.92
C LEU A 128 -10.93 10.45 -7.56
N ALA A 129 -10.98 10.55 -8.89
CA ALA A 129 -11.06 11.83 -9.61
C ALA A 129 -12.27 12.67 -9.21
N PHE A 130 -13.44 12.05 -8.99
CA PHE A 130 -14.66 12.75 -8.61
C PHE A 130 -14.77 13.02 -7.12
N ILE A 131 -14.30 12.12 -6.25
CA ILE A 131 -14.44 12.23 -4.80
C ILE A 131 -13.35 13.10 -4.18
N ALA A 132 -12.13 13.05 -4.71
CA ALA A 132 -11.00 13.80 -4.15
C ALA A 132 -11.28 15.30 -3.97
N PRO A 133 -11.88 16.04 -4.94
CA PRO A 133 -12.23 17.44 -4.75
C PRO A 133 -13.20 17.70 -3.59
N TYR A 134 -14.12 16.78 -3.28
CA TYR A 134 -15.03 16.91 -2.14
C TYR A 134 -14.30 16.69 -0.82
N ILE A 135 -13.42 15.70 -0.75
CA ILE A 135 -12.59 15.45 0.44
C ILE A 135 -11.66 16.64 0.70
N VAL A 136 -11.05 17.20 -0.34
CA VAL A 136 -10.22 18.42 -0.24
C VAL A 136 -11.02 19.58 0.35
N LYS A 137 -12.27 19.80 -0.07
CA LYS A 137 -13.13 20.85 0.51
C LYS A 137 -13.43 20.62 1.98
N LEU A 138 -13.65 19.37 2.40
CA LEU A 138 -13.85 19.03 3.82
C LEU A 138 -12.56 19.30 4.61
N ALA A 139 -11.41 18.93 4.06
CA ALA A 139 -10.11 19.11 4.67
C ALA A 139 -9.67 20.58 4.79
N LEU A 140 -10.22 21.48 3.98
CA LEU A 140 -10.00 22.93 4.12
C LEU A 140 -10.58 23.51 5.43
N VAL A 141 -11.53 22.82 6.07
CA VAL A 141 -12.13 23.23 7.34
C VAL A 141 -11.30 22.72 8.53
N PHE A 142 -10.31 21.86 8.31
CA PHE A 142 -9.53 21.25 9.38
C PHE A 142 -8.46 22.22 9.87
N GLY A 143 -8.43 22.45 11.19
CA GLY A 143 -7.35 23.13 11.88
C GLY A 143 -6.32 22.13 12.45
N PRO A 144 -5.33 22.63 13.20
CA PRO A 144 -4.27 21.80 13.76
C PRO A 144 -4.78 20.67 14.67
N ARG A 145 -5.82 20.93 15.46
CA ARG A 145 -6.43 19.91 16.34
C ARG A 145 -7.12 18.79 15.57
N GLU A 146 -7.80 19.10 14.46
CA GLU A 146 -8.43 18.09 13.60
C GLU A 146 -7.37 17.25 12.87
N TYR A 147 -6.31 17.87 12.34
CA TYR A 147 -5.19 17.13 11.74
C TYR A 147 -4.47 16.23 12.75
N PHE A 148 -4.27 16.70 13.98
CA PHE A 148 -3.72 15.86 15.05
C PHE A 148 -4.61 14.66 15.35
N ALA A 149 -5.92 14.87 15.56
CA ALA A 149 -6.87 13.79 15.80
C ALA A 149 -6.91 12.77 14.64
N LEU A 150 -6.80 13.25 13.41
CA LEU A 150 -6.77 12.45 12.21
C LEU A 150 -5.49 11.59 12.10
N MET A 151 -4.33 12.14 12.49
CA MET A 151 -3.08 11.38 12.60
C MET A 151 -3.15 10.34 13.72
N VAL A 152 -3.77 10.66 14.86
CA VAL A 152 -4.04 9.68 15.93
C VAL A 152 -4.91 8.54 15.42
N LEU A 153 -5.96 8.84 14.64
CA LEU A 153 -6.77 7.81 14.00
C LEU A 153 -5.91 6.94 13.07
N ALA A 154 -5.10 7.55 12.20
CA ALA A 154 -4.20 6.82 11.29
C ALA A 154 -3.18 5.94 12.03
N PHE A 155 -2.63 6.44 13.15
CA PHE A 155 -1.72 5.68 14.01
C PHE A 155 -2.38 4.44 14.60
N VAL A 156 -3.59 4.59 15.14
CA VAL A 156 -4.34 3.46 15.70
C VAL A 156 -4.69 2.46 14.61
N THR A 157 -5.17 2.93 13.46
CA THR A 157 -5.66 2.04 12.40
C THR A 157 -4.54 1.29 11.71
N VAL A 158 -3.43 1.95 11.37
CA VAL A 158 -2.25 1.27 10.82
C VAL A 158 -1.66 0.31 11.85
N SER A 159 -1.62 0.69 13.13
CA SER A 159 -1.08 -0.22 14.16
C SER A 159 -1.99 -1.41 14.45
N SER A 160 -3.31 -1.29 14.27
CA SER A 160 -4.26 -2.37 14.51
C SER A 160 -4.53 -3.25 13.28
N ALA A 161 -4.41 -2.70 12.07
CA ALA A 161 -4.59 -3.42 10.82
C ALA A 161 -3.38 -4.30 10.48
N PHE A 162 -2.16 -3.81 10.74
CA PHE A 162 -0.93 -4.52 10.38
C PHE A 162 -0.48 -5.44 11.51
N GLY A 163 -1.06 -6.64 11.59
CA GLY A 163 -0.51 -7.78 12.36
C GLY A 163 -1.45 -8.42 13.38
N ASP A 164 -1.03 -9.58 13.90
CA ASP A 164 -1.84 -10.41 14.82
C ASP A 164 -2.17 -9.72 16.15
N SER A 165 -1.39 -8.69 16.51
CA SER A 165 -1.49 -7.97 17.77
C SER A 165 -1.35 -6.47 17.54
N ALA A 166 -2.42 -5.75 17.86
CA ALA A 166 -2.43 -4.28 17.87
C ALA A 166 -1.29 -3.71 18.75
N LEU A 167 -0.86 -4.42 19.79
CA LEU A 167 0.26 -3.99 20.63
C LEU A 167 1.60 -4.04 19.89
N ARG A 168 1.83 -5.05 19.04
CA ARG A 168 3.05 -5.14 18.21
C ARG A 168 3.06 -4.04 17.16
N GLY A 169 1.91 -3.75 16.55
CA GLY A 169 1.78 -2.62 15.64
C GLY A 169 2.04 -1.28 16.33
N LEU A 170 1.45 -1.04 17.51
CA LEU A 170 1.67 0.20 18.27
C LEU A 170 3.14 0.35 18.67
N THR A 171 3.77 -0.74 19.13
CA THR A 171 5.20 -0.74 19.48
C THR A 171 6.05 -0.37 18.27
N SER A 172 5.75 -0.96 17.11
CA SER A 172 6.44 -0.68 15.84
C SER A 172 6.27 0.78 15.42
N LEU A 173 5.06 1.32 15.58
CA LEU A 173 4.77 2.74 15.37
C LEU A 173 5.63 3.63 16.27
N PHE A 174 5.69 3.34 17.58
CA PHE A 174 6.48 4.14 18.52
C PHE A 174 7.99 4.03 18.28
N ILE A 175 8.49 2.91 17.77
CA ILE A 175 9.89 2.81 17.30
C ILE A 175 10.11 3.81 16.17
N GLY A 176 9.21 3.85 15.19
CA GLY A 176 9.27 4.81 14.08
C GLY A 176 9.20 6.25 14.55
N PHE A 177 8.25 6.53 15.46
CA PHE A 177 8.08 7.84 16.07
C PHE A 177 9.35 8.29 16.80
N ALA A 178 9.98 7.40 17.58
CA ALA A 178 11.22 7.71 18.30
C ALA A 178 12.37 8.04 17.34
N LEU A 179 12.50 7.30 16.23
CA LEU A 179 13.47 7.61 15.17
C LEU A 179 13.17 8.95 14.50
N ALA A 180 11.90 9.33 14.38
CA ALA A 180 11.49 10.60 13.78
C ALA A 180 11.86 11.83 14.60
N MET A 181 12.07 11.64 15.91
CA MET A 181 12.48 12.70 16.83
C MET A 181 13.98 12.99 16.79
N VAL A 182 14.76 12.16 16.08
CA VAL A 182 16.19 12.36 15.86
C VAL A 182 16.39 13.51 14.87
N GLY A 183 17.21 14.49 15.26
CA GLY A 183 17.56 15.64 14.42
C GLY A 183 17.17 16.98 15.03
N ILE A 184 17.19 18.03 14.20
CA ILE A 184 16.83 19.38 14.62
C ILE A 184 15.31 19.55 14.69
N ASP A 185 14.79 20.03 15.82
CA ASP A 185 13.39 20.43 15.95
C ASP A 185 13.08 21.63 15.05
N GLN A 186 12.16 21.47 14.11
CA GLN A 186 11.77 22.54 13.17
C GLN A 186 11.11 23.74 13.86
N GLN A 187 10.58 23.59 15.09
CA GLN A 187 9.93 24.70 15.80
C GLN A 187 10.88 25.46 16.74
N THR A 188 11.81 24.79 17.40
CA THR A 188 12.73 25.41 18.39
C THR A 188 14.17 25.53 17.90
N GLY A 189 14.55 24.84 16.82
CA GLY A 189 15.93 24.75 16.34
C GLY A 189 16.85 23.91 17.23
N GLN A 190 16.33 23.24 18.27
CA GLN A 190 17.13 22.43 19.18
C GLN A 190 17.41 21.04 18.60
N ALA A 191 18.64 20.56 18.80
CA ALA A 191 19.00 19.19 18.47
C ALA A 191 18.34 18.21 19.47
N ARG A 192 17.66 17.20 18.95
CA ARG A 192 16.97 16.14 19.72
C ARG A 192 17.54 14.79 19.32
N LEU A 193 17.86 13.96 20.33
CA LEU A 193 18.39 12.60 20.15
C LEU A 193 19.58 12.51 19.17
N SER A 194 20.37 13.59 19.02
CA SER A 194 21.55 13.59 18.14
C SER A 194 22.79 12.99 18.80
N PHE A 195 22.77 12.83 20.14
CA PHE A 195 23.86 12.23 20.93
C PHE A 195 25.25 12.83 20.68
N GLY A 196 25.32 14.08 20.21
CA GLY A 196 26.57 14.76 19.86
C GLY A 196 27.19 14.32 18.52
N ILE A 197 26.48 13.49 17.74
CA ILE A 197 26.89 13.05 16.40
C ILE A 197 26.34 14.06 15.38
N PRO A 198 27.21 14.76 14.62
CA PRO A 198 26.76 15.76 13.64
C PRO A 198 25.84 15.19 12.55
N ASP A 199 26.12 13.99 12.03
CA ASP A 199 25.30 13.35 11.00
C ASP A 199 23.85 13.08 11.45
N LEU A 200 23.59 12.97 12.77
CA LEU A 200 22.23 12.79 13.30
C LEU A 200 21.44 14.09 13.38
N LEU A 201 22.04 15.26 13.10
CA LEU A 201 21.33 16.54 13.11
C LEU A 201 20.34 16.66 11.94
N ASP A 202 20.67 16.05 10.81
CA ASP A 202 19.80 15.99 9.62
C ASP A 202 18.62 15.02 9.82
N GLY A 203 18.66 14.21 10.89
CA GLY A 203 17.66 13.23 11.25
C GLY A 203 17.80 11.92 10.48
N VAL A 204 16.81 11.04 10.63
CA VAL A 204 16.78 9.75 9.92
C VAL A 204 16.08 9.94 8.57
N GLU A 205 16.80 9.74 7.47
CA GLU A 205 16.20 9.81 6.14
C GLU A 205 15.15 8.68 5.97
N VAL A 206 13.93 9.08 5.58
CA VAL A 206 12.82 8.14 5.37
C VAL A 206 13.15 7.10 4.31
N THR A 207 13.85 7.51 3.25
CA THR A 207 14.24 6.61 2.16
C THR A 207 15.23 5.55 2.66
N THR A 208 16.27 5.95 3.42
CA THR A 208 17.24 5.02 4.04
C THR A 208 16.54 4.03 4.97
N LEU A 209 15.67 4.48 5.88
CA LEU A 209 14.95 3.58 6.78
C LEU A 209 14.05 2.61 6.00
N ALA A 210 13.27 3.12 5.03
CA ALA A 210 12.36 2.30 4.25
C ALA A 210 13.11 1.23 3.44
N VAL A 211 14.16 1.60 2.73
CA VAL A 211 15.02 0.67 1.98
C VAL A 211 15.65 -0.34 2.93
N ALA A 212 16.19 0.09 4.06
CA ALA A 212 16.80 -0.80 5.04
C ALA A 212 15.81 -1.86 5.55
N MET A 213 14.65 -1.43 6.03
CA MET A 213 13.69 -2.33 6.67
C MET A 213 12.97 -3.24 5.67
N PHE A 214 12.55 -2.70 4.50
CA PHE A 214 11.87 -3.50 3.49
C PHE A 214 12.83 -4.37 2.68
N ALA A 215 14.00 -3.85 2.27
CA ALA A 215 14.91 -4.58 1.38
C ALA A 215 15.86 -5.48 2.15
N ILE A 216 16.70 -4.89 3.01
CA ILE A 216 17.77 -5.63 3.70
C ILE A 216 17.14 -6.51 4.77
N GLY A 217 16.22 -5.97 5.58
CA GLY A 217 15.53 -6.72 6.62
C GLY A 217 14.78 -7.95 6.09
N GLU A 218 14.09 -7.82 4.96
CA GLU A 218 13.41 -8.96 4.32
C GLU A 218 14.40 -9.98 3.75
N THR A 219 15.44 -9.48 3.07
CA THR A 219 16.47 -10.35 2.48
C THR A 219 17.12 -11.22 3.55
N LEU A 220 17.50 -10.63 4.68
CA LEU A 220 18.07 -11.35 5.83
C LEU A 220 17.07 -12.35 6.42
N TYR A 221 15.79 -11.98 6.52
CA TYR A 221 14.73 -12.84 7.06
C TYR A 221 14.51 -14.08 6.20
N ILE A 222 14.49 -13.92 4.88
CA ILE A 222 14.31 -15.01 3.94
C ILE A 222 15.57 -15.89 3.88
N ALA A 223 16.76 -15.28 3.91
CA ALA A 223 18.02 -16.02 3.98
C ALA A 223 18.11 -16.89 5.24
N ALA A 224 17.65 -16.40 6.38
CA ALA A 224 17.68 -17.11 7.65
C ALA A 224 16.73 -18.33 7.72
N GLN A 225 15.61 -18.31 6.99
CA GLN A 225 14.64 -19.42 7.00
C GLN A 225 15.10 -20.64 6.20
N GLY A 226 16.03 -20.46 5.25
CA GLY A 226 16.51 -21.52 4.36
C GLY A 226 15.46 -22.00 3.34
N ASN A 227 15.88 -22.81 2.36
CA ASN A 227 15.01 -23.39 1.34
C ASN A 227 14.12 -24.51 1.91
N ARG A 228 13.14 -24.17 2.76
CA ARG A 228 12.38 -25.21 3.49
C ARG A 228 11.37 -25.98 2.64
N ILE A 229 10.90 -25.49 1.50
CA ILE A 229 10.08 -26.27 0.55
C ILE A 229 10.33 -25.74 -0.87
N ALA A 230 10.56 -26.62 -1.85
CA ALA A 230 10.53 -26.23 -3.26
C ALA A 230 9.09 -25.89 -3.63
N GLU A 231 8.77 -24.59 -3.74
CA GLU A 231 7.50 -24.13 -4.27
C GLU A 231 7.34 -24.66 -5.70
N LYS A 232 6.38 -25.56 -5.90
CA LYS A 232 6.10 -26.11 -7.22
C LYS A 232 5.20 -25.12 -7.97
N VAL A 233 5.77 -24.47 -8.97
CA VAL A 233 5.00 -23.61 -9.90
C VAL A 233 4.00 -24.50 -10.64
N GLU A 234 2.70 -24.25 -10.42
CA GLU A 234 1.66 -24.95 -11.18
C GLU A 234 1.72 -24.46 -12.63
N ALA A 235 1.99 -25.39 -13.54
CA ALA A 235 2.06 -25.08 -14.96
C ALA A 235 0.67 -24.66 -15.45
N VAL A 236 0.58 -23.50 -16.12
CA VAL A 236 -0.66 -23.08 -16.78
C VAL A 236 -0.98 -24.07 -17.90
N LYS A 237 -1.99 -24.91 -17.67
CA LYS A 237 -2.54 -25.86 -18.65
C LYS A 237 -3.88 -25.33 -19.17
N GLY A 238 -4.21 -25.60 -20.43
CA GLY A 238 -5.50 -25.25 -21.03
C GLY A 238 -5.55 -23.88 -21.69
N SER A 239 -6.77 -23.41 -22.00
CA SER A 239 -7.03 -22.10 -22.61
C SER A 239 -6.60 -20.97 -21.67
N LEU A 240 -5.96 -19.93 -22.21
CA LEU A 240 -5.67 -18.69 -21.47
C LEU A 240 -6.90 -17.79 -21.33
N TRP A 241 -7.97 -18.09 -22.08
CA TRP A 241 -9.15 -17.23 -22.20
C TRP A 241 -10.35 -17.78 -21.43
N MET A 242 -11.12 -16.85 -20.87
CA MET A 242 -12.41 -17.11 -20.21
C MET A 242 -13.48 -17.54 -21.23
N THR A 243 -14.33 -18.49 -20.83
CA THR A 243 -15.51 -18.89 -21.60
C THR A 243 -16.65 -17.87 -21.49
N ALA A 244 -17.66 -17.94 -22.36
CA ALA A 244 -18.83 -17.06 -22.25
C ALA A 244 -19.57 -17.21 -20.91
N GLU A 245 -19.56 -18.42 -20.34
CA GLU A 245 -20.09 -18.68 -19.00
C GLU A 245 -19.27 -17.95 -17.93
N ASP A 246 -17.94 -18.04 -17.98
CA ASP A 246 -17.02 -17.35 -17.07
C ASP A 246 -17.25 -15.83 -17.07
N TRP A 247 -17.45 -15.24 -18.25
CA TRP A 247 -17.79 -13.83 -18.40
C TRP A 247 -19.12 -13.49 -17.73
N SER A 248 -20.16 -14.29 -17.98
CA SER A 248 -21.48 -14.09 -17.40
C SER A 248 -21.48 -14.19 -15.87
N ARG A 249 -20.59 -15.01 -15.31
CA ARG A 249 -20.40 -15.21 -13.87
C ARG A 249 -19.52 -14.12 -13.23
N SER A 250 -18.58 -13.53 -13.97
CA SER A 250 -17.56 -12.61 -13.41
C SER A 250 -17.93 -11.12 -13.43
N TRP A 251 -18.78 -10.66 -14.35
CA TRP A 251 -19.06 -9.22 -14.47
C TRP A 251 -19.77 -8.60 -13.25
N LYS A 252 -20.69 -9.33 -12.61
CA LYS A 252 -21.35 -8.86 -11.38
C LYS A 252 -20.40 -8.85 -10.19
N PRO A 253 -19.58 -9.91 -9.94
CA PRO A 253 -18.53 -9.85 -8.94
C PRO A 253 -17.57 -8.68 -9.13
N TRP A 254 -17.12 -8.38 -10.36
CA TRP A 254 -16.22 -7.24 -10.58
C TRP A 254 -16.81 -5.92 -10.10
N LEU A 255 -18.08 -5.65 -10.43
CA LEU A 255 -18.76 -4.43 -9.99
C LEU A 255 -18.99 -4.41 -8.47
N ARG A 256 -19.45 -5.50 -7.88
CA ARG A 256 -19.69 -5.59 -6.43
C ARG A 256 -18.40 -5.49 -5.62
N GLY A 257 -17.35 -6.18 -6.05
CA GLY A 257 -16.01 -6.10 -5.49
C GLY A 257 -15.49 -4.67 -5.53
N THR A 258 -15.66 -3.96 -6.64
CA THR A 258 -15.29 -2.54 -6.76
C THR A 258 -16.02 -1.65 -5.76
N LEU A 259 -17.34 -1.84 -5.61
CA LEU A 259 -18.18 -1.07 -4.69
C LEU A 259 -17.86 -1.35 -3.22
N ILE A 260 -17.30 -2.51 -2.90
CA ILE A 260 -16.82 -2.85 -1.55
C ILE A 260 -15.41 -2.30 -1.33
N GLY A 261 -14.51 -2.55 -2.28
CA GLY A 261 -13.09 -2.25 -2.16
C GLY A 261 -12.77 -0.77 -2.13
N PHE A 262 -13.34 0.03 -3.05
CA PHE A 262 -12.99 1.46 -3.14
C PHE A 262 -13.32 2.26 -1.87
N PRO A 263 -14.54 2.15 -1.28
CA PRO A 263 -14.84 2.83 -0.03
C PRO A 263 -13.97 2.36 1.14
N ILE A 264 -13.68 1.05 1.21
CA ILE A 264 -12.80 0.51 2.27
C ILE A 264 -11.40 1.06 2.14
N GLY A 265 -10.81 1.05 0.93
CA GLY A 265 -9.48 1.62 0.71
C GLY A 265 -9.42 3.13 0.96
N ALA A 266 -10.51 3.86 0.68
CA ALA A 266 -10.59 5.31 0.93
C ALA A 266 -10.79 5.66 2.40
N MET A 267 -11.24 4.72 3.24
CA MET A 267 -11.35 4.94 4.67
C MET A 267 -9.95 4.92 5.31
N PRO A 268 -9.59 5.91 6.15
CA PRO A 268 -8.34 5.93 6.93
C PRO A 268 -8.13 4.72 7.86
N ALA A 269 -9.18 3.90 8.03
CA ALA A 269 -9.25 2.73 8.89
C ALA A 269 -9.45 1.41 8.13
N GLY A 270 -9.49 1.41 6.80
CA GLY A 270 -9.75 0.21 6.00
C GLY A 270 -8.46 -0.41 5.49
N GLY A 271 -8.08 -1.57 6.03
CA GLY A 271 -7.08 -2.44 5.41
C GLY A 271 -7.64 -3.06 4.12
N ALA A 272 -6.81 -3.16 3.07
CA ALA A 272 -7.22 -3.74 1.79
C ALA A 272 -7.71 -5.19 1.97
N GLU A 273 -7.16 -5.94 2.93
CA GLU A 273 -7.63 -7.29 3.25
C GLU A 273 -9.10 -7.34 3.70
N ILE A 274 -9.57 -6.36 4.47
CA ILE A 274 -10.98 -6.34 4.94
C ILE A 274 -11.93 -6.29 3.74
N GLY A 275 -11.58 -5.50 2.71
CA GLY A 275 -12.36 -5.38 1.49
C GLY A 275 -12.41 -6.67 0.68
N THR A 276 -11.28 -7.37 0.56
CA THR A 276 -11.21 -8.63 -0.21
C THR A 276 -11.97 -9.75 0.49
N PHE A 277 -11.85 -9.87 1.82
CA PHE A 277 -12.62 -10.83 2.62
C PHE A 277 -14.13 -10.55 2.58
N LEU A 278 -14.53 -9.29 2.75
CA LEU A 278 -15.94 -8.91 2.68
C LEU A 278 -16.52 -9.19 1.28
N SER A 279 -15.73 -8.95 0.23
CA SER A 279 -16.12 -9.29 -1.13
C SER A 279 -16.30 -10.80 -1.29
N TYR A 280 -15.37 -11.62 -0.82
CA TYR A 280 -15.49 -13.08 -0.89
C TYR A 280 -16.72 -13.62 -0.14
N ALA A 281 -16.95 -13.15 1.08
CA ALA A 281 -18.13 -13.53 1.86
C ALA A 281 -19.43 -13.11 1.17
N THR A 282 -19.45 -11.93 0.55
CA THR A 282 -20.60 -11.43 -0.21
C THR A 282 -20.85 -12.27 -1.46
N GLU A 283 -19.80 -12.63 -2.19
CA GLU A 283 -19.90 -13.47 -3.38
C GLU A 283 -20.38 -14.88 -3.04
N LYS A 284 -19.85 -15.49 -1.98
CA LYS A 284 -20.31 -16.79 -1.50
C LYS A 284 -21.79 -16.79 -1.12
N ARG A 285 -22.26 -15.71 -0.48
CA ARG A 285 -23.66 -15.56 -0.06
C ARG A 285 -24.62 -15.36 -1.24
N LEU A 286 -24.17 -14.69 -2.29
CA LEU A 286 -24.99 -14.35 -3.46
C LEU A 286 -24.85 -15.37 -4.60
N ALA A 287 -23.94 -16.32 -4.47
CA ALA A 287 -23.70 -17.36 -5.45
C ALA A 287 -24.94 -18.24 -5.64
N LYS A 288 -25.21 -18.61 -6.89
CA LYS A 288 -26.24 -19.61 -7.21
C LYS A 288 -25.84 -21.02 -6.78
N ASN A 289 -24.53 -21.32 -6.86
CA ASN A 289 -23.92 -22.60 -6.49
C ASN A 289 -22.85 -22.38 -5.40
N PRO A 290 -23.23 -22.16 -4.12
CA PRO A 290 -22.27 -21.91 -3.04
C PRO A 290 -21.28 -23.06 -2.78
N GLU A 291 -21.62 -24.29 -3.20
CA GLU A 291 -20.79 -25.49 -3.09
C GLU A 291 -19.50 -25.46 -3.92
N GLU A 292 -19.44 -24.62 -4.96
CA GLU A 292 -18.21 -24.44 -5.77
C GLU A 292 -17.14 -23.65 -5.00
N PHE A 293 -17.53 -22.84 -4.00
CA PHE A 293 -16.58 -22.12 -3.15
C PHE A 293 -15.81 -23.11 -2.28
N GLY A 294 -14.50 -22.93 -2.24
CA GLY A 294 -13.55 -23.86 -1.66
C GLY A 294 -13.04 -24.90 -2.65
N HIS A 295 -13.55 -24.94 -3.89
CA HIS A 295 -13.14 -25.86 -4.95
C HIS A 295 -12.70 -25.16 -6.24
N GLY A 296 -12.61 -23.82 -6.25
CA GLY A 296 -12.20 -23.02 -7.41
C GLY A 296 -13.37 -22.30 -8.09
N ALA A 297 -14.18 -21.59 -7.32
CA ALA A 297 -15.26 -20.74 -7.84
C ALA A 297 -14.71 -19.45 -8.47
N ILE A 298 -15.09 -19.17 -9.72
CA ILE A 298 -14.58 -17.99 -10.44
C ILE A 298 -15.03 -16.67 -9.81
N GLU A 299 -16.22 -16.64 -9.20
CA GLU A 299 -16.74 -15.47 -8.48
C GLU A 299 -15.89 -15.14 -7.25
N GLY A 300 -15.33 -16.16 -6.59
CA GLY A 300 -14.44 -16.01 -5.46
C GLY A 300 -13.02 -15.55 -5.82
N VAL A 301 -12.68 -15.48 -7.11
CA VAL A 301 -11.50 -14.77 -7.63
C VAL A 301 -11.88 -13.38 -8.12
N ALA A 302 -12.93 -13.29 -8.95
CA ALA A 302 -13.36 -12.07 -9.62
C ALA A 302 -13.74 -10.94 -8.65
N GLY A 303 -14.54 -11.24 -7.62
CA GLY A 303 -14.96 -10.26 -6.63
C GLY A 303 -13.80 -9.73 -5.78
N PRO A 304 -13.07 -10.61 -5.07
CA PRO A 304 -11.96 -10.21 -4.22
C PRO A 304 -10.84 -9.48 -4.95
N GLU A 305 -10.50 -9.89 -6.18
CA GLU A 305 -9.46 -9.21 -6.95
C GLU A 305 -9.90 -7.80 -7.40
N ALA A 306 -11.18 -7.64 -7.77
CA ALA A 306 -11.76 -6.33 -8.02
C ALA A 306 -11.77 -5.47 -6.75
N ALA A 307 -12.09 -6.03 -5.58
CA ALA A 307 -12.04 -5.31 -4.31
C ALA A 307 -10.61 -4.87 -3.95
N ASN A 308 -9.62 -5.74 -4.17
CA ASN A 308 -8.20 -5.44 -3.93
C ASN A 308 -7.75 -4.22 -4.74
N ASN A 309 -7.96 -4.25 -6.06
CA ASN A 309 -7.52 -3.19 -6.96
C ASN A 309 -8.33 -1.89 -6.79
N ALA A 310 -9.63 -2.00 -6.51
CA ALA A 310 -10.43 -0.83 -6.14
C ALA A 310 -9.97 -0.19 -4.83
N SER A 311 -9.59 -1.01 -3.84
CA SER A 311 -9.02 -0.54 -2.59
C SER A 311 -7.69 0.18 -2.80
N ALA A 312 -6.83 -0.32 -3.70
CA ALA A 312 -5.56 0.33 -4.02
C ALA A 312 -5.76 1.76 -4.55
N ALA A 313 -6.71 1.96 -5.46
CA ALA A 313 -7.12 3.29 -5.91
C ALA A 313 -7.75 4.12 -4.78
N GLY A 314 -8.57 3.49 -3.94
CA GLY A 314 -9.20 4.09 -2.76
C GLY A 314 -8.16 4.65 -1.78
N THR A 315 -7.08 3.93 -1.51
CA THR A 315 -5.96 4.35 -0.65
C THR A 315 -5.32 5.66 -1.10
N LEU A 316 -5.32 5.95 -2.40
CA LEU A 316 -4.79 7.20 -2.92
C LEU A 316 -5.69 8.40 -2.57
N VAL A 317 -6.97 8.19 -2.23
CA VAL A 317 -7.88 9.27 -1.81
C VAL A 317 -7.36 9.97 -0.55
N PRO A 318 -7.23 9.31 0.63
CA PRO A 318 -6.72 9.96 1.83
C PRO A 318 -5.25 10.37 1.70
N LEU A 319 -4.44 9.63 0.93
CA LEU A 319 -3.05 10.01 0.68
C LEU A 319 -2.96 11.36 -0.03
N LEU A 320 -3.62 11.52 -1.18
CA LEU A 320 -3.51 12.74 -1.98
C LEU A 320 -4.26 13.92 -1.36
N THR A 321 -5.40 13.67 -0.72
CA THR A 321 -6.29 14.73 -0.24
C THR A 321 -6.05 15.15 1.21
N LEU A 322 -5.53 14.26 2.05
CA LEU A 322 -5.29 14.50 3.49
C LEU A 322 -3.82 14.36 3.87
N GLY A 323 -2.97 13.82 2.99
CA GLY A 323 -1.58 13.51 3.33
C GLY A 323 -1.43 12.30 4.24
N LEU A 324 -2.39 11.38 4.21
CA LEU A 324 -2.44 10.25 5.15
C LEU A 324 -2.28 8.92 4.44
N PRO A 325 -1.16 8.22 4.67
CA PRO A 325 -0.95 6.88 4.16
C PRO A 325 -1.71 5.88 5.02
N THR A 326 -2.50 5.04 4.38
CA THR A 326 -3.22 3.93 5.06
C THR A 326 -2.57 2.58 4.83
N THR A 327 -1.56 2.50 3.95
CA THR A 327 -0.78 1.29 3.65
C THR A 327 0.71 1.57 3.66
N ALA A 328 1.52 0.51 3.76
CA ALA A 328 2.97 0.58 3.63
C ALA A 328 3.38 1.29 2.34
N THR A 329 2.83 0.86 1.21
CA THR A 329 3.13 1.46 -0.11
C THR A 329 2.75 2.93 -0.17
N ALA A 330 1.58 3.30 0.37
CA ALA A 330 1.17 4.70 0.44
C ALA A 330 2.11 5.54 1.32
N ALA A 331 2.66 4.97 2.40
CA ALA A 331 3.63 5.64 3.25
C ALA A 331 4.94 5.91 2.49
N ILE A 332 5.44 4.92 1.74
CA ILE A 332 6.62 5.12 0.89
C ILE A 332 6.34 6.12 -0.23
N MET A 333 5.15 6.09 -0.84
CA MET A 333 4.76 7.10 -1.82
C MET A 333 4.72 8.50 -1.20
N LEU A 334 4.20 8.66 0.03
CA LEU A 334 4.22 9.93 0.76
C LEU A 334 5.65 10.44 0.97
N ALA A 335 6.59 9.55 1.32
CA ALA A 335 8.01 9.89 1.39
C ALA A 335 8.53 10.40 0.05
N GLY A 336 8.13 9.76 -1.06
CA GLY A 336 8.45 10.22 -2.42
C GLY A 336 7.89 11.60 -2.74
N PHE A 337 6.66 11.94 -2.32
CA PHE A 337 6.17 13.31 -2.44
C PHE A 337 7.04 14.29 -1.66
N GLN A 338 7.35 13.97 -0.40
CA GLN A 338 8.16 14.82 0.48
C GLN A 338 9.58 15.03 -0.04
N GLN A 339 10.16 14.01 -0.68
CA GLN A 339 11.46 14.08 -1.33
C GLN A 339 11.53 15.18 -2.41
N TYR A 340 10.41 15.45 -3.11
CA TYR A 340 10.30 16.56 -4.07
C TYR A 340 9.80 17.87 -3.45
N GLY A 341 9.71 17.96 -2.12
CA GLY A 341 9.13 19.10 -1.42
C GLY A 341 7.62 19.25 -1.65
N LEU A 342 6.95 18.19 -2.11
CA LEU A 342 5.51 18.17 -2.31
C LEU A 342 4.84 17.63 -1.04
N GLN A 343 3.83 18.35 -0.55
CA GLN A 343 3.07 17.93 0.62
C GLN A 343 1.64 17.61 0.20
N PRO A 344 1.26 16.32 0.12
CA PRO A 344 -0.10 15.93 -0.19
C PRO A 344 -1.09 16.49 0.83
N GLY A 345 -2.30 16.76 0.37
CA GLY A 345 -3.28 17.54 1.11
C GLY A 345 -4.01 18.55 0.22
N PRO A 346 -4.89 19.40 0.80
CA PRO A 346 -5.63 20.41 0.05
C PRO A 346 -4.72 21.39 -0.71
N LEU A 347 -3.56 21.69 -0.15
CA LEU A 347 -2.59 22.61 -0.73
C LEU A 347 -1.98 22.07 -2.03
N LEU A 348 -1.79 20.74 -2.15
CA LEU A 348 -1.25 20.14 -3.37
C LEU A 348 -2.19 20.33 -4.56
N PHE A 349 -3.49 20.16 -4.34
CA PHE A 349 -4.53 20.41 -5.35
C PHE A 349 -4.61 21.88 -5.78
N ALA A 350 -4.28 22.81 -4.87
CA ALA A 350 -4.29 24.24 -5.16
C ALA A 350 -3.01 24.72 -5.87
N THR A 351 -1.85 24.26 -5.42
CA THR A 351 -0.53 24.74 -5.87
C THR A 351 0.02 23.97 -7.07
N ASN A 352 -0.26 22.67 -7.16
CA ASN A 352 0.27 21.78 -8.18
C ASN A 352 -0.87 20.98 -8.88
N PRO A 353 -1.94 21.63 -9.37
CA PRO A 353 -3.09 20.92 -9.95
C PRO A 353 -2.69 20.07 -11.16
N GLN A 354 -1.79 20.56 -12.02
CA GLN A 354 -1.34 19.82 -13.20
C GLN A 354 -0.67 18.50 -12.85
N LEU A 355 0.12 18.47 -11.77
CA LEU A 355 0.79 17.25 -11.29
C LEU A 355 -0.23 16.26 -10.72
N VAL A 356 -1.17 16.73 -9.89
CA VAL A 356 -2.19 15.87 -9.28
C VAL A 356 -3.12 15.26 -10.33
N TRP A 357 -3.64 16.09 -11.24
CA TRP A 357 -4.53 15.61 -12.29
C TRP A 357 -3.80 14.81 -13.35
N GLY A 358 -2.54 15.14 -13.63
CA GLY A 358 -1.65 14.32 -14.46
C GLY A 358 -1.42 12.93 -13.86
N LEU A 359 -1.18 12.84 -12.56
CA LEU A 359 -1.06 11.58 -11.82
C LEU A 359 -2.36 10.76 -11.88
N ILE A 360 -3.50 11.38 -11.56
CA ILE A 360 -4.82 10.70 -11.60
C ILE A 360 -5.13 10.20 -13.01
N ALA A 361 -4.88 11.01 -14.04
CA ALA A 361 -5.08 10.60 -15.42
C ALA A 361 -4.10 9.50 -15.87
N SER A 362 -2.85 9.56 -15.41
CA SER A 362 -1.86 8.52 -15.69
C SER A 362 -2.27 7.16 -15.12
N LEU A 363 -2.97 7.12 -13.99
CA LEU A 363 -3.51 5.87 -13.41
C LEU A 363 -4.53 5.21 -14.35
N LEU A 364 -5.34 6.00 -15.07
CA LEU A 364 -6.28 5.46 -16.07
C LEU A 364 -5.52 4.80 -17.22
N ILE A 365 -4.46 5.46 -17.71
CA ILE A 365 -3.63 4.95 -18.81
C ILE A 365 -2.81 3.73 -18.35
N ALA A 366 -2.18 3.82 -17.18
CA ALA A 366 -1.41 2.74 -16.57
C ALA A 366 -2.26 1.48 -16.35
N ASN A 367 -3.51 1.64 -15.93
CA ASN A 367 -4.44 0.53 -15.78
C ASN A 367 -4.74 -0.17 -17.11
N ALA A 368 -4.88 0.58 -18.21
CA ALA A 368 -5.00 -0.01 -19.55
C ALA A 368 -3.69 -0.71 -19.99
N MET A 369 -2.53 -0.10 -19.73
CA MET A 369 -1.23 -0.73 -19.98
C MET A 369 -1.06 -2.04 -19.21
N LEU A 370 -1.51 -2.09 -17.96
CA LEU A 370 -1.45 -3.28 -17.11
C LEU A 370 -2.27 -4.42 -17.69
N LEU A 371 -3.46 -4.17 -18.22
CA LEU A 371 -4.25 -5.20 -18.89
C LEU A 371 -3.50 -5.78 -20.10
N VAL A 372 -2.89 -4.91 -20.90
CA VAL A 372 -2.10 -5.28 -22.10
C VAL A 372 -0.79 -5.98 -21.74
N LEU A 373 -0.18 -5.69 -20.58
CA LEU A 373 1.03 -6.38 -20.11
C LEU A 373 0.70 -7.71 -19.42
N ASN A 374 -0.37 -7.77 -18.62
CA ASN A 374 -0.65 -8.94 -17.79
C ASN A 374 -1.30 -10.07 -18.57
N LEU A 375 -2.24 -9.82 -19.49
CA LEU A 375 -2.93 -10.90 -20.23
C LEU A 375 -2.07 -11.59 -21.31
N PRO A 376 -1.41 -10.88 -22.24
CA PRO A 376 -0.61 -11.51 -23.29
C PRO A 376 0.74 -12.03 -22.77
N MET A 377 1.31 -11.39 -21.74
CA MET A 377 2.63 -11.75 -21.22
C MET A 377 2.57 -12.68 -19.99
N ILE A 378 1.42 -13.32 -19.70
CA ILE A 378 1.32 -14.33 -18.63
C ILE A 378 2.50 -15.31 -18.66
N GLY A 379 2.83 -15.85 -19.84
CA GLY A 379 3.94 -16.79 -19.98
C GLY A 379 5.31 -16.23 -19.60
N LEU A 380 5.54 -14.93 -19.78
CA LEU A 380 6.76 -14.24 -19.33
C LEU A 380 6.79 -14.16 -17.80
N TRP A 381 5.68 -13.76 -17.18
CA TRP A 381 5.55 -13.66 -15.73
C TRP A 381 5.69 -15.02 -15.04
N VAL A 382 5.12 -16.08 -15.63
CA VAL A 382 5.32 -17.46 -15.12
C VAL A 382 6.79 -17.89 -15.20
N ARG A 383 7.53 -17.49 -16.24
CA ARG A 383 8.98 -17.76 -16.30
C ARG A 383 9.77 -16.94 -15.27
N LEU A 384 9.29 -15.76 -14.91
CA LEU A 384 9.95 -14.94 -13.89
C LEU A 384 9.90 -15.61 -12.51
N LEU A 385 8.86 -16.41 -12.23
CA LEU A 385 8.75 -17.26 -11.02
C LEU A 385 9.84 -18.35 -10.94
N THR A 386 10.48 -18.72 -12.04
CA THR A 386 11.53 -19.74 -12.05
C THR A 386 12.93 -19.17 -11.76
N ILE A 387 13.06 -17.84 -11.61
CA ILE A 387 14.33 -17.20 -11.24
C ILE A 387 14.71 -17.64 -9.82
N PRO A 388 15.94 -18.16 -9.60
CA PRO A 388 16.35 -18.56 -8.27
C PRO A 388 16.39 -17.38 -7.30
N LYS A 389 15.71 -17.54 -6.16
CA LYS A 389 15.62 -16.54 -5.08
C LYS A 389 16.98 -15.89 -4.71
N PRO A 390 18.13 -16.62 -4.64
CA PRO A 390 19.42 -16.00 -4.27
C PRO A 390 19.86 -14.87 -5.20
N TRP A 391 19.66 -14.99 -6.52
CA TRP A 391 20.06 -13.95 -7.48
C TRP A 391 19.22 -12.68 -7.34
N LEU A 392 17.93 -12.87 -7.09
CA LEU A 392 16.98 -11.78 -6.89
C LEU A 392 17.34 -10.97 -5.64
N TYR A 393 17.53 -11.64 -4.51
CA TYR A 393 17.91 -10.99 -3.26
C TYR A 393 19.30 -10.35 -3.30
N ALA A 394 20.26 -10.97 -3.99
CA ALA A 394 21.56 -10.35 -4.25
C ALA A 394 21.42 -9.05 -5.06
N GLY A 395 20.56 -9.05 -6.08
CA GLY A 395 20.23 -7.84 -6.85
C GLY A 395 19.59 -6.75 -5.99
N ILE A 396 18.62 -7.11 -5.14
CA ILE A 396 17.96 -6.17 -4.22
C ILE A 396 18.96 -5.52 -3.27
N LEU A 397 19.86 -6.31 -2.66
CA LEU A 397 20.90 -5.79 -1.77
C LEU A 397 21.86 -4.86 -2.52
N LEU A 398 22.23 -5.21 -3.75
CA LEU A 398 23.08 -4.38 -4.60
C LEU A 398 22.40 -3.05 -4.93
N PHE A 399 21.15 -3.07 -5.39
CA PHE A 399 20.41 -1.85 -5.70
C PHE A 399 20.09 -1.01 -4.45
N ALA A 400 19.78 -1.62 -3.31
CA ALA A 400 19.59 -0.92 -2.05
C ALA A 400 20.86 -0.16 -1.65
N THR A 401 22.02 -0.86 -1.67
CA THR A 401 23.31 -0.26 -1.30
C THR A 401 23.74 0.83 -2.29
N LEU A 402 23.65 0.56 -3.60
CA LEU A 402 23.97 1.54 -4.63
C LEU A 402 23.01 2.73 -4.62
N GLY A 403 21.72 2.50 -4.32
CA GLY A 403 20.71 3.53 -4.17
C GLY A 403 21.07 4.48 -3.04
N THR A 404 21.35 3.96 -1.84
CA THR A 404 21.75 4.79 -0.69
C THR A 404 23.03 5.58 -0.97
N ILE A 405 24.06 4.95 -1.53
CA ILE A 405 25.31 5.66 -1.90
C ILE A 405 25.06 6.72 -2.98
N GLY A 406 24.19 6.42 -3.94
CA GLY A 406 23.85 7.33 -5.03
C GLY A 406 23.03 8.54 -4.59
N ALA A 407 22.20 8.39 -3.54
CA ALA A 407 21.43 9.47 -2.93
C ALA A 407 22.30 10.33 -2.01
N ASN A 408 23.00 9.70 -1.06
CA ASN A 408 23.87 10.37 -0.12
C ASN A 408 25.16 9.55 0.09
N PRO A 409 26.29 9.95 -0.50
CA PRO A 409 27.55 9.22 -0.41
C PRO A 409 28.20 9.41 0.97
N SER A 410 27.59 8.82 2.01
CA SER A 410 28.04 8.88 3.40
C SER A 410 28.23 7.46 3.97
N VAL A 411 29.38 7.25 4.64
CA VAL A 411 29.65 6.01 5.37
C VAL A 411 28.69 5.87 6.56
N PHE A 412 28.26 7.00 7.13
CA PHE A 412 27.29 7.02 8.22
C PHE A 412 25.92 6.53 7.74
N GLU A 413 25.45 7.03 6.58
CA GLU A 413 24.20 6.55 5.94
C GLU A 413 24.26 5.05 5.61
N LEU A 414 25.40 4.54 5.12
CA LEU A 414 25.59 3.11 4.93
C LEU A 414 25.53 2.32 6.24
N GLY A 415 26.10 2.85 7.32
CA GLY A 415 26.01 2.27 8.66
C GLY A 415 24.56 2.22 9.16
N MET A 416 23.80 3.29 8.94
CA MET A 416 22.37 3.37 9.26
C MET A 416 21.56 2.37 8.43
N LEU A 417 21.81 2.29 7.13
CA LEU A 417 21.18 1.32 6.22
C LEU A 417 21.34 -0.12 6.73
N LEU A 418 22.55 -0.52 7.14
CA LEU A 418 22.81 -1.84 7.69
C LEU A 418 22.16 -2.05 9.06
N THR A 419 22.25 -1.05 9.94
CA THR A 419 21.70 -1.12 11.31
C THR A 419 20.17 -1.22 11.29
N PHE A 420 19.51 -0.41 10.47
CA PHE A 420 18.06 -0.47 10.27
C PHE A 420 17.63 -1.72 9.50
N GLY A 421 18.49 -2.26 8.62
CA GLY A 421 18.25 -3.54 7.96
C GLY A 421 18.25 -4.68 8.97
N LEU A 422 19.20 -4.69 9.90
CA LEU A 422 19.23 -5.63 11.00
C LEU A 422 18.03 -5.45 11.95
N LEU A 423 17.65 -4.21 12.25
CA LEU A 423 16.44 -3.93 13.03
C LEU A 423 15.19 -4.49 12.34
N GLY A 424 15.04 -4.26 11.02
CA GLY A 424 13.94 -4.81 10.23
C GLY A 424 13.91 -6.34 10.25
N TYR A 425 15.08 -6.99 10.15
CA TYR A 425 15.20 -8.45 10.32
C TYR A 425 14.73 -8.93 11.70
N VAL A 426 15.21 -8.28 12.77
CA VAL A 426 14.83 -8.62 14.16
C VAL A 426 13.33 -8.42 14.38
N MET A 427 12.76 -7.32 13.87
CA MET A 427 11.32 -7.06 13.94
C MET A 427 10.51 -8.17 13.26
N ARG A 428 10.89 -8.59 12.05
CA ARG A 428 10.24 -9.70 11.34
C ARG A 428 10.36 -11.01 12.13
N LEU A 429 11.54 -11.30 12.68
CA LEU A 429 11.78 -12.50 13.48
C LEU A 429 10.84 -12.62 14.70
N PHE A 430 10.50 -11.48 15.33
CA PHE A 430 9.57 -11.43 16.46
C PHE A 430 8.11 -11.09 16.08
N GLY A 431 7.80 -11.00 14.78
CA GLY A 431 6.46 -10.70 14.28
C GLY A 431 5.98 -9.27 14.51
N TYR A 432 6.91 -8.30 14.57
CA TYR A 432 6.59 -6.87 14.60
C TYR A 432 6.46 -6.33 13.18
N PRO A 433 5.32 -5.69 12.84
CA PRO A 433 5.07 -5.17 11.50
C PRO A 433 5.98 -3.96 11.18
N ILE A 434 6.57 -3.93 9.99
CA ILE A 434 7.46 -2.83 9.56
C ILE A 434 6.67 -1.59 9.14
N ALA A 435 5.49 -1.78 8.53
CA ALA A 435 4.69 -0.68 7.99
C ALA A 435 4.36 0.41 9.03
N PRO A 436 3.93 0.08 10.27
CA PRO A 436 3.73 1.09 11.31
C PRO A 436 5.00 1.85 11.68
N THR A 437 6.20 1.25 11.64
CA THR A 437 7.46 1.98 11.89
C THR A 437 7.70 3.07 10.85
N VAL A 438 7.49 2.77 9.58
CA VAL A 438 7.66 3.78 8.53
C VAL A 438 6.58 4.86 8.62
N VAL A 439 5.34 4.49 8.92
CA VAL A 439 4.26 5.46 9.18
C VAL A 439 4.59 6.35 10.38
N GLY A 440 5.13 5.79 11.46
CA GLY A 440 5.56 6.53 12.65
C GLY A 440 6.69 7.52 12.34
N LEU A 441 7.65 7.13 11.49
CA LEU A 441 8.72 8.01 11.04
C LEU A 441 8.16 9.21 10.24
N ILE A 442 7.21 8.96 9.34
CA ILE A 442 6.70 10.00 8.42
C ILE A 442 5.66 10.90 9.09
N LEU A 443 4.65 10.30 9.74
CA LEU A 443 3.53 11.02 10.33
C LEU A 443 3.83 11.52 11.74
N GLY A 444 4.82 10.95 12.44
CA GLY A 444 5.19 11.34 13.81
C GLY A 444 5.51 12.83 13.95
N PRO A 445 6.46 13.37 13.16
CA PRO A 445 6.79 14.79 13.20
C PRO A 445 5.61 15.69 12.82
N LEU A 446 4.79 15.25 11.86
CA LEU A 446 3.59 15.99 11.48
C LEU A 446 2.57 16.03 12.63
N ALA A 447 2.36 14.92 13.33
CA ALA A 447 1.46 14.84 14.48
C ALA A 447 1.96 15.71 15.64
N GLU A 448 3.26 15.65 15.94
CA GLU A 448 3.89 16.50 16.95
C GLU A 448 3.70 17.99 16.60
N GLN A 449 3.98 18.38 15.36
CA GLN A 449 3.84 19.76 14.90
C GLN A 449 2.41 20.26 15.04
N GLN A 450 1.41 19.46 14.64
CA GLN A 450 0.00 19.85 14.72
C GLN A 450 -0.49 19.91 16.17
N LEU A 451 -0.05 18.99 17.03
CA LEU A 451 -0.33 19.03 18.47
C LEU A 451 0.22 20.31 19.09
N ARG A 452 1.52 20.59 18.88
CA ARG A 452 2.19 21.77 19.43
C ARG A 452 1.56 23.06 18.90
N ARG A 453 1.19 23.10 17.62
CA ARG A 453 0.49 24.25 17.02
C ARG A 453 -0.90 24.46 17.61
N ALA A 454 -1.67 23.39 17.84
CA ALA A 454 -2.97 23.47 18.48
C ALA A 454 -2.87 24.02 19.91
N LEU A 455 -1.92 23.50 20.70
CA LEU A 455 -1.68 23.94 22.07
C LEU A 455 -1.13 25.37 22.15
N ALA A 456 -0.25 25.77 21.22
CA ALA A 456 0.25 27.14 21.16
C ALA A 456 -0.89 28.15 20.89
N ILE A 457 -1.80 27.82 19.96
CA ILE A 457 -2.97 28.65 19.65
C ILE A 457 -3.92 28.75 20.86
N SER A 458 -4.09 27.66 21.61
CA SER A 458 -4.93 27.62 22.81
C SER A 458 -4.22 28.07 24.09
N GLN A 459 -3.01 28.64 23.99
CA GLN A 459 -2.20 29.07 25.14
C GLN A 459 -1.96 27.96 26.18
N GLY A 460 -1.82 26.72 25.73
CA GLY A 460 -1.55 25.54 26.55
C GLY A 460 -2.79 24.79 27.02
N ASP A 461 -4.00 25.25 26.68
CA ASP A 461 -5.23 24.53 27.04
C ASP A 461 -5.39 23.25 26.21
N VAL A 462 -5.24 22.09 26.86
CA VAL A 462 -5.33 20.75 26.27
C VAL A 462 -6.77 20.38 25.89
N THR A 463 -7.77 21.00 26.51
CA THR A 463 -9.18 20.72 26.18
C THR A 463 -9.50 21.07 24.73
N THR A 464 -8.75 21.99 24.11
CA THR A 464 -8.85 22.34 22.68
C THR A 464 -8.85 21.12 21.75
N LEU A 465 -8.15 20.03 22.13
CA LEU A 465 -8.03 18.81 21.34
C LEU A 465 -9.34 18.03 21.20
N VAL A 466 -10.27 18.20 22.15
CA VAL A 466 -11.58 17.53 22.17
C VAL A 466 -12.76 18.49 22.02
N MET A 467 -12.53 19.80 22.06
CA MET A 467 -13.60 20.80 21.94
C MET A 467 -14.17 20.92 20.51
N SER A 468 -13.42 20.47 19.49
CA SER A 468 -13.94 20.39 18.13
C SER A 468 -14.81 19.14 17.96
N PRO A 469 -16.05 19.25 17.46
CA PRO A 469 -16.87 18.09 17.13
C PRO A 469 -16.19 17.11 16.17
N ILE A 470 -15.39 17.64 15.23
CA ILE A 470 -14.65 16.83 14.25
C ILE A 470 -13.51 16.09 14.94
N ALA A 471 -12.68 16.81 15.72
CA ALA A 471 -11.56 16.20 16.43
C ALA A 471 -12.04 15.17 17.46
N ALA A 472 -13.08 15.49 18.23
CA ALA A 472 -13.72 14.57 19.17
C ALA A 472 -14.26 13.34 18.45
N GLY A 473 -14.96 13.50 17.34
CA GLY A 473 -15.46 12.39 16.53
C GLY A 473 -14.33 11.46 16.06
N LEU A 474 -13.25 12.03 15.50
CA LEU A 474 -12.07 11.28 15.07
C LEU A 474 -11.39 10.53 16.23
N LEU A 475 -11.23 11.18 17.38
CA LEU A 475 -10.64 10.57 18.57
C LEU A 475 -11.53 9.46 19.16
N ILE A 476 -12.86 9.64 19.13
CA ILE A 476 -13.81 8.59 19.55
C ILE A 476 -13.71 7.39 18.61
N VAL A 477 -13.64 7.61 17.30
CA VAL A 477 -13.46 6.53 16.31
C VAL A 477 -12.11 5.83 16.51
N ALA A 478 -11.04 6.58 16.78
CA ALA A 478 -9.73 6.02 17.08
C ALA A 478 -9.77 5.17 18.36
N ALA A 479 -10.37 5.70 19.44
CA ALA A 479 -10.56 4.97 20.68
C ALA A 479 -11.40 3.71 20.47
N ALA A 480 -12.47 3.77 19.69
CA ALA A 480 -13.30 2.62 19.35
C ALA A 480 -12.52 1.58 18.55
N ALA A 481 -11.77 1.99 17.52
CA ALA A 481 -10.93 1.12 16.70
C ALA A 481 -9.86 0.40 17.52
N PHE A 482 -9.36 1.03 18.59
CA PHE A 482 -8.40 0.40 19.51
C PHE A 482 -9.09 -0.50 20.56
N LEU A 483 -10.13 -0.01 21.22
CA LEU A 483 -10.74 -0.66 22.38
C LEU A 483 -11.68 -1.81 22.01
N ILE A 484 -12.43 -1.70 20.92
CA ILE A 484 -13.41 -2.74 20.53
C ILE A 484 -12.72 -4.10 20.31
N PRO A 485 -11.65 -4.22 19.49
CA PRO A 485 -10.97 -5.50 19.31
C PRO A 485 -10.38 -6.06 20.61
N LEU A 486 -9.84 -5.18 21.46
CA LEU A 486 -9.25 -5.55 22.76
C LEU A 486 -10.32 -6.13 23.70
N ILE A 487 -11.46 -5.45 23.84
CA ILE A 487 -12.58 -5.88 24.69
C ILE A 487 -13.18 -7.18 24.16
N LEU A 488 -13.32 -7.34 22.84
CA LEU A 488 -13.86 -8.57 22.24
C LEU A 488 -12.93 -9.77 22.47
N ARG A 489 -11.60 -9.57 22.41
CA ARG A 489 -10.61 -10.60 22.78
C ARG A 489 -10.69 -10.96 24.25
N LEU A 490 -10.75 -9.97 25.15
CA LEU A 490 -10.86 -10.18 26.60
C LEU A 490 -12.16 -10.89 27.02
N ARG A 491 -13.26 -10.68 26.28
CA ARG A 491 -14.57 -11.33 26.54
C ARG A 491 -14.67 -12.78 26.02
N GLY A 492 -13.58 -13.41 25.61
CA GLY A 492 -13.58 -14.80 25.11
C GLY A 492 -14.25 -14.98 23.73
N ARG A 493 -14.83 -13.92 23.15
CA ARG A 493 -15.28 -13.88 21.74
C ARG A 493 -14.11 -13.71 20.76
N GLY A 494 -12.89 -13.63 21.27
CA GLY A 494 -11.66 -13.80 20.49
C GLY A 494 -11.69 -15.09 19.67
N GLN A 495 -12.37 -16.14 20.15
CA GLN A 495 -12.59 -17.37 19.38
C GLN A 495 -13.45 -17.20 18.13
N VAL A 496 -14.34 -16.20 18.04
CA VAL A 496 -15.16 -15.97 16.84
C VAL A 496 -14.38 -15.19 15.78
N LEU A 497 -13.56 -14.22 16.21
CA LEU A 497 -12.62 -13.54 15.32
C LEU A 497 -11.47 -14.45 14.90
N SER A 498 -10.99 -15.31 15.81
CA SER A 498 -10.02 -16.34 15.49
C SER A 498 -10.64 -17.54 14.81
N GLN A 499 -11.95 -17.83 14.85
CA GLN A 499 -12.59 -18.86 14.01
C GLN A 499 -12.92 -18.31 12.63
N LEU A 500 -13.16 -17.02 12.50
CA LEU A 500 -13.09 -16.34 11.20
C LEU A 500 -11.65 -16.37 10.65
N ALA A 501 -10.64 -16.29 11.53
CA ALA A 501 -9.22 -16.36 11.18
C ALA A 501 -8.54 -17.76 11.36
N ALA A 502 -9.28 -18.82 11.69
CA ALA A 502 -8.75 -20.18 11.96
C ALA A 502 -9.72 -21.30 11.54
N ASN A 503 -10.83 -20.95 10.89
CA ASN A 503 -11.29 -21.77 9.75
C ASN A 503 -10.36 -21.55 8.53
N GLU A 504 -9.19 -20.92 8.76
CA GLU A 504 -8.07 -20.59 7.89
C GLU A 504 -6.85 -21.51 8.13
N ASP A 505 -7.08 -22.82 8.24
CA ASP A 505 -6.06 -23.86 7.93
C ASP A 505 -6.55 -24.74 6.78
#